data_AF-A0A847DHJ0-F1
#
_entry.id   AF-A0A847DHJ0-F1
#
_cell.length_a   1.000
_cell.length_b   1.000
_cell.length_c   1.000
_cell.angle_alpha   90.00
_cell.angle_beta   90.00
_cell.angle_gamma   90.00
#
_symmetry.space_group_name_H-M   'P 1'
#
loop_
_entity.id
_entity.type
_entity.pdbx_description
1 polymer ?
#
loop_
_entity_poly.entity_id
_entity_poly.type
_entity_poly.pdbx_seq_one_letter_code
_entity_poly.pdbx_strand_id
1 'polypeptide(L)'
;MKHLILSILLFSLPLFASVTGTDQNKEPTVKPKIDQQGPSLHDRIYFFQHRLLPGWTFNSDGAFYKDLMSGNVTRVKAAATEMISPEFAEGISVKPMSESNGVLITFPKPDNMPECYFVLIRQVDKKFMYITYEKTMDISNEGLIGAVCGWSSEGTHNNYGFQKYTDPDSFVSDALKIQQ
;
A
#
# COMPACT_ATOMS: atom_id res chain seq x y z
N MET A 1 -62.65 12.43 -8.34
CA MET A 1 -63.47 11.19 -8.27
C MET A 1 -62.49 10.03 -8.25
N LYS A 2 -62.20 9.42 -7.09
CA LYS A 2 -62.72 8.10 -6.63
C LYS A 2 -62.50 7.02 -7.72
N HIS A 3 -61.72 5.95 -7.58
CA HIS A 3 -61.61 4.89 -6.53
C HIS A 3 -60.22 4.20 -6.70
N LEU A 4 -59.37 3.90 -5.70
CA LEU A 4 -59.39 2.89 -4.62
C LEU A 4 -59.99 1.52 -4.99
N ILE A 5 -59.15 0.49 -5.24
CA ILE A 5 -59.40 -0.89 -4.78
C ILE A 5 -58.09 -1.55 -4.33
N LEU A 6 -58.10 -1.91 -3.05
CA LEU A 6 -57.21 -2.77 -2.27
C LEU A 6 -57.50 -4.24 -2.61
N SER A 7 -56.49 -5.11 -2.67
CA SER A 7 -56.73 -6.56 -2.60
C SER A 7 -55.61 -7.24 -1.83
N ILE A 8 -55.90 -7.45 -0.54
CA ILE A 8 -55.24 -8.36 0.37
C ILE A 8 -55.84 -9.75 0.11
N LEU A 9 -55.00 -10.77 -0.08
CA LEU A 9 -55.42 -12.16 0.04
C LEU A 9 -54.43 -12.89 0.96
N LEU A 10 -54.84 -12.99 2.23
CA LEU A 10 -54.40 -14.06 3.13
C LEU A 10 -54.99 -15.38 2.60
N PHE A 11 -54.18 -16.43 2.53
CA PHE A 11 -54.68 -17.79 2.66
C PHE A 11 -53.69 -18.67 3.44
N SER A 12 -54.30 -19.61 4.13
CA SER A 12 -53.93 -20.32 5.36
C SER A 12 -52.95 -21.49 5.23
N LEU A 13 -52.14 -21.69 6.29
CA LEU A 13 -51.50 -22.95 6.69
C LEU A 13 -52.56 -23.99 7.16
N PRO A 14 -52.32 -25.34 7.05
CA PRO A 14 -51.54 -26.04 8.08
C PRO A 14 -50.71 -27.29 7.67
N LEU A 15 -49.73 -27.57 8.56
CA LEU A 15 -49.06 -28.80 9.01
C LEU A 15 -49.11 -30.11 8.19
N PHE A 16 -47.95 -30.77 8.08
CA PHE A 16 -47.56 -32.17 8.40
C PHE A 16 -46.16 -32.37 7.75
N ALA A 17 -45.14 -33.06 8.26
CA ALA A 17 -44.95 -34.01 9.33
C ALA A 17 -43.45 -34.01 9.75
N SER A 18 -43.22 -34.58 10.94
CA SER A 18 -41.92 -34.82 11.57
C SER A 18 -40.98 -35.67 10.72
N VAL A 19 -39.72 -35.26 10.57
CA VAL A 19 -38.58 -36.14 10.24
C VAL A 19 -37.61 -36.11 11.42
N THR A 20 -37.31 -37.31 11.91
CA THR A 20 -36.35 -37.65 12.95
C THR A 20 -34.95 -37.83 12.35
N GLY A 21 -33.91 -37.46 13.10
CA GLY A 21 -32.48 -37.61 12.76
C GLY A 21 -31.92 -36.38 12.05
N THR A 22 -30.76 -35.82 12.38
CA THR A 22 -29.53 -36.35 12.97
C THR A 22 -28.66 -35.17 13.42
N ASP A 23 -27.78 -35.43 14.39
CA ASP A 23 -26.57 -34.66 14.75
C ASP A 23 -26.70 -33.18 15.11
N GLN A 24 -26.68 -32.93 16.42
CA GLN A 24 -26.17 -31.67 16.97
C GLN A 24 -24.67 -31.57 16.70
N ASN A 25 -24.31 -31.21 15.46
CA ASN A 25 -23.01 -30.65 15.18
C ASN A 25 -23.01 -29.22 15.75
N LYS A 26 -22.68 -29.08 17.04
CA LYS A 26 -22.33 -27.79 17.63
C LYS A 26 -21.04 -27.35 16.96
N GLU A 27 -21.18 -26.56 15.92
CA GLU A 27 -20.11 -25.76 15.36
C GLU A 27 -19.45 -25.00 16.52
N PRO A 28 -18.19 -25.28 16.86
CA PRO A 28 -17.52 -24.53 17.90
C PRO A 28 -17.45 -23.10 17.41
N THR A 29 -18.16 -22.21 18.10
CA THR A 29 -18.10 -20.78 17.88
C THR A 29 -16.69 -20.35 18.28
N VAL A 30 -15.75 -20.44 17.34
CA VAL A 30 -14.42 -19.83 17.46
C VAL A 30 -14.68 -18.34 17.46
N LYS A 31 -14.85 -17.77 18.66
CA LYS A 31 -14.78 -16.32 18.83
C LYS A 31 -13.43 -15.88 18.23
N PRO A 32 -13.41 -14.93 17.29
CA PRO A 32 -12.16 -14.44 16.76
C PRO A 32 -11.34 -13.92 17.94
N LYS A 33 -10.15 -14.51 18.11
CA LYS A 33 -9.17 -14.03 19.07
C LYS A 33 -8.72 -12.68 18.51
N ILE A 34 -9.32 -11.60 19.01
CA ILE A 34 -8.82 -10.25 18.71
C ILE A 34 -7.43 -10.21 19.32
N ASP A 35 -6.43 -10.28 18.45
CA ASP A 35 -5.04 -10.23 18.86
C ASP A 35 -4.79 -8.85 19.49
N GLN A 36 -4.39 -8.83 20.76
CA GLN A 36 -4.14 -7.58 21.50
C GLN A 36 -2.76 -6.97 21.16
N GLN A 37 -2.01 -7.58 20.24
CA GLN A 37 -0.81 -6.99 19.67
C GLN A 37 -1.21 -5.93 18.63
N GLY A 38 -0.65 -4.73 18.75
CA GLY A 38 -0.74 -3.71 17.69
C GLY A 38 -0.15 -4.20 16.35
N PRO A 39 -0.14 -3.34 15.30
CA PRO A 39 0.34 -3.74 13.98
C PRO A 39 1.78 -4.26 14.05
N SER A 40 2.07 -5.30 13.26
CA SER A 40 3.41 -5.89 13.18
C SER A 40 4.43 -4.88 12.63
N LEU A 41 5.73 -5.14 12.79
CA LEU A 41 6.77 -4.29 12.19
C LEU A 41 6.57 -4.15 10.68
N HIS A 42 6.28 -5.28 10.01
CA HIS A 42 5.99 -5.33 8.59
C HIS A 42 4.80 -4.42 8.22
N ASP A 43 3.69 -4.51 8.95
CA ASP A 43 2.49 -3.70 8.67
C ASP A 43 2.78 -2.20 8.80
N ARG A 44 3.62 -1.82 9.77
CA ARG A 44 4.01 -0.41 9.99
C ARG A 44 4.93 0.10 8.86
N ILE A 45 5.90 -0.70 8.43
CA ILE A 45 6.76 -0.38 7.27
C ILE A 45 5.92 -0.28 5.99
N TYR A 46 5.06 -1.27 5.76
CA TYR A 46 4.18 -1.30 4.60
C TYR A 46 3.29 -0.05 4.57
N PHE A 47 2.63 0.28 5.69
CA PHE A 47 1.79 1.47 5.77
C PHE A 47 2.58 2.76 5.50
N PHE A 48 3.77 2.89 6.11
CA PHE A 48 4.63 4.05 5.88
C PHE A 48 4.95 4.22 4.39
N GLN A 49 5.45 3.16 3.74
CA GLN A 49 5.91 3.20 2.35
C GLN A 49 4.78 3.24 1.30
N HIS A 50 3.64 2.60 1.56
CA HIS A 50 2.59 2.38 0.56
C HIS A 50 1.31 3.17 0.82
N ARG A 51 1.18 3.83 1.98
CA ARG A 51 0.00 4.63 2.34
C ARG A 51 0.38 6.04 2.74
N LEU A 52 1.26 6.19 3.73
CA LEU A 52 1.59 7.51 4.26
C LEU A 52 2.35 8.38 3.26
N LEU A 53 3.47 7.86 2.72
CA LEU A 53 4.30 8.61 1.78
C LEU A 53 3.58 8.93 0.45
N PRO A 54 2.85 8.00 -0.20
CA PRO A 54 1.98 8.34 -1.33
C PRO A 54 0.91 9.37 -0.94
N GLY A 55 0.28 9.20 0.22
CA GLY A 55 -0.73 10.13 0.71
C GLY A 55 -0.19 11.56 0.85
N TRP A 56 1.02 11.72 1.36
CA TRP A 56 1.68 13.04 1.40
C TRP A 56 2.07 13.53 0.02
N THR A 57 2.52 12.64 -0.88
CA THR A 57 2.89 12.99 -2.25
C THR A 57 1.71 13.57 -3.02
N PHE A 58 0.53 12.96 -2.91
CA PHE A 58 -0.64 13.34 -3.70
C PHE A 58 -1.52 14.41 -3.04
N ASN A 59 -1.60 14.43 -1.71
CA ASN A 59 -2.61 15.24 -1.01
C ASN A 59 -2.04 16.44 -0.24
N SER A 60 -0.75 16.77 -0.39
CA SER A 60 -0.13 17.91 0.30
C SER A 60 0.00 19.17 -0.56
N ASP A 61 -0.67 19.26 -1.71
CA ASP A 61 -0.50 20.35 -2.69
C ASP A 61 0.98 20.61 -3.05
N GLY A 62 1.77 19.53 -3.12
CA GLY A 62 3.20 19.55 -3.42
C GLY A 62 4.11 20.05 -2.30
N ALA A 63 3.59 20.41 -1.12
CA ALA A 63 4.41 20.80 0.04
C ALA A 63 5.44 19.71 0.41
N PHE A 64 5.00 18.44 0.47
CA PHE A 64 5.88 17.32 0.78
C PHE A 64 7.01 17.18 -0.24
N TYR A 65 6.70 17.25 -1.54
CA TYR A 65 7.71 17.20 -2.59
C TYR A 65 8.71 18.36 -2.51
N LYS A 66 8.24 19.59 -2.23
CA LYS A 66 9.10 20.77 -2.06
C LYS A 66 10.05 20.63 -0.88
N ASP A 67 9.56 20.12 0.25
CA ASP A 67 10.40 19.84 1.42
C ASP A 67 11.53 18.89 1.02
N LEU A 68 11.20 17.77 0.39
CA LEU A 68 12.20 16.79 -0.03
C LEU A 68 13.19 17.35 -1.05
N MET A 69 12.73 18.11 -2.05
CA MET A 69 13.59 18.76 -3.04
C MET A 69 14.58 19.76 -2.42
N SER A 70 14.20 20.39 -1.31
CA SER A 70 15.07 21.29 -0.54
C SER A 70 16.04 20.55 0.41
N GLY A 71 15.96 19.22 0.47
CA GLY A 71 16.71 18.39 1.42
C GLY A 71 16.10 18.34 2.83
N ASN A 72 14.91 18.91 3.04
CA ASN A 72 14.20 18.83 4.31
C ASN A 72 13.52 17.46 4.45
N VAL A 73 14.18 16.55 5.17
CA VAL A 73 13.69 15.18 5.41
C VAL A 73 13.03 15.01 6.78
N THR A 74 12.87 16.09 7.55
CA THR A 74 12.43 16.06 8.95
C THR A 74 11.13 15.29 9.13
N ARG A 75 10.13 15.56 8.28
CA ARG A 75 8.82 14.92 8.32
C ARG A 75 8.89 13.41 8.05
N VAL A 76 9.72 12.98 7.10
CA VAL A 76 9.94 11.56 6.77
C VAL A 76 10.59 10.84 7.94
N LYS A 77 11.68 11.42 8.48
CA LYS A 77 12.43 10.85 9.59
C LYS A 77 11.58 10.76 10.86
N ALA A 78 10.84 11.81 11.20
CA ALA A 78 9.97 11.82 12.37
C ALA A 78 8.91 10.71 12.31
N ALA A 79 8.19 10.59 11.18
CA ALA A 79 7.19 9.53 11.03
C ALA A 79 7.81 8.13 11.01
N ALA A 80 8.97 7.93 10.37
CA ALA A 80 9.68 6.65 10.41
C ALA A 80 10.10 6.28 11.84
N THR A 81 10.60 7.25 12.62
CA THR A 81 10.99 7.05 14.02
C THR A 81 9.79 6.66 14.88
N GLU A 82 8.68 7.38 14.74
CA GLU A 82 7.45 7.16 15.52
C GLU A 82 6.78 5.84 15.17
N MET A 83 6.67 5.52 13.88
CA MET A 83 5.91 4.38 13.41
C MET A 83 6.72 3.08 13.37
N ILE A 84 8.03 3.15 13.17
CA ILE A 84 8.86 1.97 12.90
C ILE A 84 9.94 1.84 13.96
N SER A 85 11.01 2.63 13.87
CA SER A 85 12.07 2.77 14.87
C SER A 85 13.06 3.90 14.49
N PRO A 86 13.84 4.42 15.44
CA PRO A 86 14.95 5.34 15.15
C PRO A 86 15.96 4.78 14.15
N GLU A 87 16.33 3.51 14.26
CA GLU A 87 17.35 2.86 13.42
C GLU A 87 16.86 2.74 11.96
N PHE A 88 15.59 2.36 11.77
CA PHE A 88 14.99 2.36 10.44
C PHE A 88 14.98 3.77 9.85
N ALA A 89 14.59 4.76 10.65
CA ALA A 89 14.56 6.15 10.22
C ALA A 89 15.96 6.62 9.81
N GLU A 90 17.01 6.37 10.60
CA GLU A 90 18.40 6.72 10.30
C GLU A 90 18.87 6.15 8.96
N GLY A 91 18.51 4.89 8.65
CA GLY A 91 18.86 4.24 7.39
C GLY A 91 18.15 4.77 6.15
N ILE A 92 17.15 5.65 6.28
CA ILE A 92 16.53 6.34 5.13
C ILE A 92 17.48 7.39 4.56
N SER A 93 17.71 7.40 3.25
CA SER A 93 18.35 8.53 2.56
C SER A 93 17.41 9.13 1.51
N VAL A 94 17.56 10.44 1.28
CA VAL A 94 16.77 11.19 0.31
C VAL A 94 17.73 11.98 -0.57
N LYS A 95 17.61 11.80 -1.89
CA LYS A 95 18.43 12.46 -2.91
C LYS A 95 17.51 13.27 -3.82
N PRO A 96 17.51 14.60 -3.72
CA PRO A 96 16.90 15.47 -4.72
C PRO A 96 17.56 15.30 -6.08
N MET A 97 16.76 15.32 -7.15
CA MET A 97 17.19 15.15 -8.53
C MET A 97 16.61 16.26 -9.41
N SER A 98 17.22 17.44 -9.33
CA SER A 98 16.72 18.66 -10.00
C SER A 98 16.59 18.51 -11.51
N GLU A 99 17.53 17.82 -12.17
CA GLU A 99 17.51 17.64 -13.64
C GLU A 99 16.33 16.80 -14.13
N SER A 100 15.82 15.90 -13.30
CA SER A 100 14.72 14.99 -13.65
C SER A 100 13.39 15.34 -12.98
N ASN A 101 13.30 16.49 -12.29
CA ASN A 101 12.17 16.87 -11.44
C ASN A 101 11.72 15.71 -10.54
N GLY A 102 12.67 15.13 -9.80
CA GLY A 102 12.39 13.99 -8.94
C GLY A 102 13.13 13.98 -7.62
N VAL A 103 12.68 13.11 -6.72
CA VAL A 103 13.33 12.78 -5.45
C VAL A 103 13.39 11.27 -5.35
N LEU A 104 14.61 10.75 -5.13
CA LEU A 104 14.82 9.36 -4.78
C LEU A 104 14.88 9.22 -3.25
N ILE A 105 14.01 8.39 -2.70
CA ILE A 105 14.07 7.92 -1.32
C ILE A 105 14.61 6.50 -1.34
N THR A 106 15.66 6.23 -0.57
CA THR A 106 16.21 4.89 -0.37
C THR A 106 15.95 4.47 1.07
N PHE A 107 15.44 3.25 1.24
CA PHE A 107 15.15 2.67 2.56
C PHE A 107 16.24 1.68 2.98
N PRO A 108 16.28 1.30 4.27
CA PRO A 108 16.97 0.10 4.69
C PRO A 108 16.56 -1.11 3.84
N LYS A 109 17.47 -2.08 3.69
CA LYS A 109 17.18 -3.30 2.94
C LYS A 109 15.91 -3.98 3.51
N PRO A 110 14.88 -4.21 2.69
CA PRO A 110 13.64 -4.82 3.15
C PRO A 110 13.81 -6.29 3.54
N ASP A 111 13.13 -6.66 4.61
CA ASP A 111 13.12 -8.03 5.13
C ASP A 111 11.93 -8.81 4.57
N ASN A 112 10.79 -8.15 4.37
CA ASN A 112 9.55 -8.80 3.92
C ASN A 112 9.06 -8.24 2.57
N MET A 113 8.25 -9.04 1.88
CA MET A 113 7.51 -8.55 0.72
C MET A 113 6.20 -7.89 1.18
N PRO A 114 5.75 -6.77 0.58
CA PRO A 114 6.36 -6.02 -0.52
C PRO A 114 7.08 -4.74 -0.04
N GLU A 115 7.96 -4.82 0.96
CA GLU A 115 8.65 -3.62 1.46
C GLU A 115 9.61 -3.03 0.39
N CYS A 116 9.69 -1.70 0.33
CA CYS A 116 10.44 -0.99 -0.70
C CYS A 116 11.95 -0.94 -0.42
N TYR A 117 12.75 -1.14 -1.47
CA TYR A 117 14.15 -0.69 -1.53
C TYR A 117 14.22 0.81 -1.82
N PHE A 118 13.48 1.24 -2.84
CA PHE A 118 13.52 2.59 -3.38
C PHE A 118 12.12 3.13 -3.65
N VAL A 119 11.98 4.44 -3.55
CA VAL A 119 10.84 5.23 -4.03
C VAL A 119 11.36 6.38 -4.86
N LEU A 120 10.83 6.55 -6.06
CA LEU A 120 11.03 7.74 -6.89
C LEU A 120 9.72 8.54 -6.92
N ILE A 121 9.76 9.75 -6.36
CA ILE A 121 8.71 10.74 -6.52
C ILE A 121 9.09 11.65 -7.68
N ARG A 122 8.23 11.82 -8.67
CA ARG A 122 8.45 12.74 -9.79
C ARG A 122 7.36 13.77 -9.90
N GLN A 123 7.71 14.93 -10.43
CA GLN A 123 6.73 15.89 -10.92
C GLN A 123 6.80 15.98 -12.44
N VAL A 124 5.70 15.62 -13.12
CA VAL A 124 5.54 15.68 -14.57
C VAL A 124 4.26 16.45 -14.88
N ASP A 125 4.36 17.52 -15.68
CA ASP A 125 3.22 18.38 -16.03
C ASP A 125 2.37 18.82 -14.82
N LYS A 126 3.07 19.18 -13.72
CA LYS A 126 2.49 19.57 -12.42
C LYS A 126 1.76 18.45 -11.66
N LYS A 127 1.70 17.23 -12.19
CA LYS A 127 1.20 16.04 -11.50
C LYS A 127 2.35 15.31 -10.82
N PHE A 128 2.05 14.61 -9.74
CA PHE A 128 3.02 13.78 -9.05
C PHE A 128 2.91 12.33 -9.51
N MET A 129 4.05 11.64 -9.55
CA MET A 129 4.15 10.20 -9.68
C MET A 129 4.83 9.65 -8.44
N TYR A 130 4.38 8.48 -7.97
CA TYR A 130 5.00 7.74 -6.89
C TYR A 130 5.32 6.33 -7.38
N ILE A 131 6.60 6.05 -7.62
CA ILE A 131 7.07 4.81 -8.22
C ILE A 131 7.95 4.09 -7.19
N THR A 132 7.73 2.81 -6.98
CA THR A 132 8.43 1.97 -5.99
C THR A 132 9.27 0.91 -6.69
N TYR A 133 10.34 0.49 -6.02
CA TYR A 133 10.98 -0.81 -6.26
C TYR A 133 10.83 -1.65 -4.99
N GLU A 134 9.94 -2.64 -5.06
CA GLU A 134 9.45 -3.43 -3.93
C GLU A 134 10.12 -4.80 -3.90
N LYS A 135 10.46 -5.31 -2.73
CA LYS A 135 10.91 -6.70 -2.60
C LYS A 135 9.80 -7.65 -3.04
N THR A 136 10.16 -8.60 -3.88
CA THR A 136 9.24 -9.65 -4.33
C THR A 136 9.93 -11.01 -4.31
N MET A 137 9.18 -12.05 -4.68
CA MET A 137 9.68 -13.41 -4.66
C MET A 137 10.71 -13.58 -5.78
N ASP A 138 11.87 -14.14 -5.46
CA ASP A 138 12.80 -14.61 -6.50
C ASP A 138 12.27 -15.92 -7.09
N ILE A 139 11.43 -15.81 -8.12
CA ILE A 139 10.88 -16.96 -8.84
C ILE A 139 11.94 -17.58 -9.78
N SER A 140 13.04 -16.86 -10.05
CA SER A 140 14.06 -17.27 -11.04
C SER A 140 15.28 -17.98 -10.44
N ASN A 141 15.47 -17.96 -9.11
CA ASN A 141 16.71 -18.40 -8.42
C ASN A 141 17.97 -17.69 -8.94
N GLU A 142 17.83 -16.48 -9.47
CA GLU A 142 18.94 -15.72 -10.08
C GLU A 142 19.34 -14.51 -9.23
N GLY A 143 18.80 -14.37 -8.01
CA GLY A 143 19.21 -13.34 -7.04
C GLY A 143 18.12 -12.33 -6.73
N LEU A 144 18.53 -11.11 -6.37
CA LEU A 144 17.58 -10.08 -5.93
C LEU A 144 16.58 -9.73 -7.04
N ILE A 145 15.31 -10.09 -6.86
CA ILE A 145 14.19 -9.62 -7.67
C ILE A 145 13.38 -8.61 -6.85
N GLY A 146 13.01 -7.51 -7.50
CA GLY A 146 11.94 -6.64 -7.03
C GLY A 146 10.89 -6.38 -8.11
N ALA A 147 9.76 -5.84 -7.70
CA ALA A 147 8.72 -5.36 -8.59
C ALA A 147 8.80 -3.83 -8.68
N VAL A 148 8.75 -3.29 -9.90
CA VAL A 148 8.56 -1.85 -10.10
C VAL A 148 7.07 -1.59 -10.09
N CYS A 149 6.60 -0.83 -9.11
CA CYS A 149 5.18 -0.55 -8.95
C CYS A 149 4.94 0.96 -8.85
N GLY A 150 3.68 1.37 -8.80
CA GLY A 150 3.31 2.76 -8.56
C GLY A 150 1.98 2.90 -7.88
N TRP A 151 1.81 4.03 -7.20
CA TRP A 151 0.54 4.42 -6.59
C TRP A 151 -0.02 5.64 -7.31
N SER A 152 -1.34 5.68 -7.51
CA SER A 152 -2.05 6.87 -8.00
C SER A 152 -2.66 7.67 -6.86
N SER A 153 -3.14 8.88 -7.15
CA SER A 153 -3.89 9.73 -6.22
C SER A 153 -5.16 9.07 -5.68
N GLU A 154 -5.77 8.18 -6.45
CA GLU A 154 -6.97 7.41 -6.09
C GLU A 154 -6.64 6.17 -5.25
N GLY A 155 -5.36 5.91 -5.00
CA GLY A 155 -4.88 4.75 -4.26
C GLY A 155 -4.83 3.47 -5.09
N THR A 156 -4.86 3.56 -6.42
CA THR A 156 -4.65 2.40 -7.30
C THR A 156 -3.18 1.98 -7.27
N HIS A 157 -2.93 0.69 -7.09
CA HIS A 157 -1.60 0.08 -7.21
C HIS A 157 -1.40 -0.44 -8.63
N ASN A 158 -0.33 0.00 -9.29
CA ASN A 158 0.04 -0.40 -10.64
C ASN A 158 1.34 -1.22 -10.57
N ASN A 159 1.40 -2.32 -11.32
CA ASN A 159 2.61 -3.12 -11.46
C ASN A 159 3.19 -2.90 -12.86
N TYR A 160 4.43 -2.41 -12.93
CA TYR A 160 5.16 -2.09 -14.17
C TYR A 160 6.15 -3.20 -14.57
N GLY A 161 6.25 -4.28 -13.79
CA GLY A 161 7.04 -5.46 -14.09
C GLY A 161 8.10 -5.78 -13.05
N PHE A 162 8.66 -7.00 -13.16
CA PHE A 162 9.74 -7.48 -12.32
C PHE A 162 11.10 -7.05 -12.87
N GLN A 163 11.99 -6.61 -11.98
CA GLN A 163 13.31 -6.11 -12.32
C GLN A 163 14.36 -6.58 -11.31
N LYS A 164 15.64 -6.47 -11.71
CA LYS A 164 16.81 -6.86 -10.91
C LYS A 164 17.78 -5.70 -10.78
N TYR A 165 17.38 -4.68 -10.03
CA TYR A 165 18.29 -3.58 -9.74
C TYR A 165 19.22 -3.95 -8.59
N THR A 166 20.51 -3.73 -8.79
CA THR A 166 21.55 -3.88 -7.76
C THR A 166 21.96 -2.53 -7.16
N ASP A 167 21.54 -1.43 -7.78
CA ASP A 167 21.87 -0.07 -7.41
C ASP A 167 20.69 0.89 -7.69
N PRO A 168 20.66 2.06 -7.03
CA PRO A 168 19.56 3.01 -7.19
C PRO A 168 19.53 3.72 -8.55
N ASP A 169 20.68 3.92 -9.21
CA ASP A 169 20.75 4.68 -10.46
C ASP A 169 20.14 3.88 -11.63
N SER A 170 20.34 2.55 -11.65
CA SER A 170 19.66 1.64 -12.58
C SER A 170 18.14 1.69 -12.42
N PHE A 171 17.64 1.65 -11.18
CA PHE A 171 16.20 1.81 -10.90
C PHE A 171 15.67 3.15 -11.43
N VAL A 172 16.36 4.25 -11.12
CA VAL A 172 15.96 5.58 -11.55
C VAL A 172 15.90 5.69 -13.08
N SER A 173 16.93 5.21 -13.78
CA SER A 173 17.01 5.25 -15.25
C SER A 173 15.76 4.66 -15.92
N ASP A 174 15.27 3.54 -15.42
CA ASP A 174 14.08 2.88 -15.95
C ASP A 174 12.79 3.51 -15.43
N ALA A 175 12.72 3.88 -14.15
CA ALA A 175 11.56 4.55 -13.57
C ALA A 175 11.26 5.90 -14.23
N LEU A 176 12.29 6.61 -14.73
CA LEU A 176 12.12 7.86 -15.47
C LEU A 176 11.39 7.68 -16.83
N LYS A 177 11.36 6.47 -17.38
CA LYS A 177 10.69 6.15 -18.65
C LYS A 177 9.20 5.84 -18.47
N ILE A 178 8.75 5.59 -17.24
CA ILE A 178 7.35 5.31 -16.93
C ILE A 178 6.54 6.60 -17.13
N GLN A 179 5.41 6.46 -17.84
CA GLN A 179 4.41 7.52 -18.04
C GLN A 179 3.10 7.10 -17.38
N GLN A 180 2.37 8.06 -16.80
CA GLN A 180 1.01 7.87 -16.29
C GLN A 180 -0.02 8.32 -17.32
#